data_AF-A0A9E4NN79-F1
#
_entry.id   AF-A0A9E4NN79-F1
#
_cell.length_a   1.000
_cell.length_b   1.000
_cell.length_c   1.000
_cell.angle_alpha   90.00
_cell.angle_beta   90.00
_cell.angle_gamma   90.00
#
_symmetry.space_group_name_H-M   'P 1'
#
loop_
_entity.id
_entity.type
_entity.pdbx_description
1 polymer ?
#
loop_
_entity_poly.entity_id
_entity_poly.type
_entity_poly.pdbx_seq_one_letter_code
_entity_poly.pdbx_strand_id
1 'polypeptide(L)'
;MPLAKSIQENLHFLLTETTTHLSLLEDYLTLPTVTIPSRLLDRQGYVENLKLSIHNHCLREMSSSRGQDADYQLLRSVEVIASQLERVVELCRDAVMQSAHVQHRGMLRVKDFLKMIDRVSNGLELIEPALSAKDTRQALKIGKVERHLVDAYQKQLKRYSRLLKKEKHPADRISLVMLAHIIEQMGNAMLRVSEAIISASMGQHFSTDRYHAFNASVTELKTVNDIDKLAFKPIAETKSGSAINALSSDEEGSGYHAIFKDGRKRKLKEEKQRVNDWHDIFPGLAPKILAYQKQGDSAALLIEHLAGQTFEQILLDGSDALLQQALNHLTKTLTQVWLETKTKKPVSAGYMKQLAKRMGDVYAIHPEFRQPAVNIGGAAFPAFDELLKRMQRFESDVKAPFSVYIHGDFNVDNIIFDPREKRINFIDLHRSSYMDYLQDVSVFMVSNYRLRVFDPRVRRRIMDLCHAFYRFARAFARKQGDESFELRLAMGLIRSFATSTRFILDKSLSERMFSRATYLMERLLESESKSKRPFVVPVKEIFIG
;
A
#
# COMPACT_ATOMS: atom_id res chain seq x y z
N MET A 1 17.17 -17.11 -12.82
CA MET A 1 18.06 -18.30 -12.90
C MET A 1 17.28 -19.55 -12.49
N PRO A 2 17.62 -20.81 -12.90
CA PRO A 2 17.02 -21.99 -12.30
C PRO A 2 17.42 -22.09 -10.82
N LEU A 3 16.52 -22.63 -9.98
CA LEU A 3 16.81 -22.91 -8.56
C LEU A 3 18.05 -23.80 -8.44
N ALA A 4 18.84 -23.62 -7.37
CA ALA A 4 19.96 -24.52 -7.14
C ALA A 4 19.48 -25.96 -6.93
N LYS A 5 20.29 -26.89 -7.40
CA LYS A 5 20.01 -28.32 -7.37
C LYS A 5 19.67 -28.82 -5.96
N SER A 6 20.36 -28.34 -4.92
CA SER A 6 20.07 -28.73 -3.53
C SER A 6 18.68 -28.30 -3.08
N ILE A 7 18.18 -27.13 -3.52
CA ILE A 7 16.82 -26.68 -3.20
C ILE A 7 15.80 -27.56 -3.94
N GLN A 8 16.04 -27.83 -5.23
CA GLN A 8 15.16 -28.66 -6.05
C GLN A 8 15.03 -30.08 -5.51
N GLU A 9 16.14 -30.74 -5.19
CA GLU A 9 16.16 -32.10 -4.66
C GLU A 9 15.43 -32.19 -3.30
N ASN A 10 15.71 -31.28 -2.37
CA ASN A 10 15.02 -31.26 -1.08
C ASN A 10 13.52 -30.98 -1.22
N LEU A 11 13.12 -30.10 -2.15
CA LEU A 11 11.71 -29.83 -2.44
C LEU A 11 11.01 -31.06 -3.03
N HIS A 12 11.67 -31.77 -3.95
CA HIS A 12 11.15 -33.01 -4.53
C HIS A 12 10.97 -34.11 -3.47
N PHE A 13 11.95 -34.29 -2.56
CA PHE A 13 11.81 -35.21 -1.43
C PHE A 13 10.67 -34.80 -0.50
N LEU A 14 10.49 -33.50 -0.23
CA LEU A 14 9.43 -33.00 0.63
C LEU A 14 8.04 -33.22 0.02
N LEU A 15 7.89 -33.01 -1.30
CA LEU A 15 6.66 -33.34 -2.03
C LEU A 15 6.35 -34.83 -1.96
N THR A 16 7.34 -35.69 -2.22
CA THR A 16 7.20 -37.15 -2.13
C THR A 16 6.77 -37.59 -0.73
N GLU A 17 7.36 -36.99 0.30
CA GLU A 17 7.03 -37.29 1.69
C GLU A 17 5.62 -36.82 2.07
N THR A 18 5.20 -35.67 1.55
CA THR A 18 3.83 -35.15 1.72
C THR A 18 2.81 -36.09 1.07
N THR A 19 3.06 -36.56 -0.15
CA THR A 19 2.22 -37.55 -0.84
C THR A 19 2.14 -38.85 -0.02
N THR A 20 3.26 -39.30 0.55
CA THR A 20 3.29 -40.51 1.40
C THR A 20 2.41 -40.35 2.65
N HIS A 21 2.42 -39.18 3.30
CA HIS A 21 1.56 -38.90 4.46
C HIS A 21 0.07 -38.88 4.07
N LEU A 22 -0.28 -38.36 2.90
CA LEU A 22 -1.66 -38.41 2.40
C LEU A 22 -2.10 -39.85 2.13
N SER A 23 -1.27 -40.68 1.47
CA SER A 23 -1.57 -42.10 1.26
C SER A 23 -1.74 -42.87 2.57
N LEU A 24 -0.90 -42.61 3.58
CA LEU A 24 -1.04 -43.21 4.91
C LEU A 24 -2.34 -42.78 5.61
N LEU A 25 -2.78 -41.53 5.44
CA LEU A 25 -4.08 -41.08 5.92
C LEU A 25 -5.23 -41.81 5.19
N GLU A 26 -5.16 -41.96 3.87
CA GLU A 26 -6.16 -42.72 3.09
C GLU A 26 -6.27 -44.18 3.54
N ASP A 27 -5.12 -44.84 3.73
CA ASP A 27 -5.02 -46.20 4.25
C ASP A 27 -5.66 -46.29 5.63
N TYR A 28 -5.35 -45.36 6.54
CA TYR A 28 -5.90 -45.36 7.89
C TYR A 28 -7.41 -45.10 7.94
N LEU A 29 -7.93 -44.23 7.08
CA LEU A 29 -9.38 -43.98 7.00
C LEU A 29 -10.13 -45.19 6.42
N THR A 30 -9.48 -45.95 5.54
CA THR A 30 -10.05 -47.15 4.91
C THR A 30 -10.01 -48.35 5.85
N LEU A 31 -8.83 -48.62 6.43
CA LEU A 31 -8.58 -49.72 7.35
C LEU A 31 -7.65 -49.24 8.48
N PRO A 32 -8.20 -48.88 9.64
CA PRO A 32 -7.40 -48.38 10.76
C PRO A 32 -6.43 -49.45 11.26
N THR A 33 -5.15 -49.12 11.32
CA THR A 33 -4.12 -49.97 11.91
C THR A 33 -3.31 -49.18 12.94
N VAL A 34 -2.90 -49.87 14.02
CA VAL A 34 -2.16 -49.25 15.14
C VAL A 34 -0.76 -48.76 14.75
N THR A 35 -0.24 -49.22 13.61
CA THR A 35 1.12 -48.90 13.14
C THR A 35 1.19 -47.57 12.37
N ILE A 36 0.10 -47.14 11.73
CA ILE A 36 0.11 -45.90 10.91
C ILE A 36 0.39 -44.63 11.74
N PRO A 37 -0.25 -44.40 12.91
CA PRO A 37 0.06 -43.22 13.73
C PRO A 37 1.54 -43.12 14.12
N SER A 38 2.17 -44.24 14.50
CA SER A 38 3.61 -44.30 14.79
C SER A 38 4.45 -43.95 13.57
N ARG A 39 4.13 -44.56 12.41
CA ARG A 39 4.86 -44.30 11.16
C ARG A 39 4.82 -42.83 10.73
N LEU A 40 3.69 -42.15 10.92
CA LEU A 40 3.56 -40.72 10.63
C LEU A 40 4.41 -39.88 11.60
N LEU A 41 4.46 -40.26 12.88
CA LEU A 41 5.28 -39.58 13.87
C LEU A 41 6.78 -39.75 13.59
N ASP A 42 7.23 -40.97 13.27
CA ASP A 42 8.63 -41.29 12.99
C ASP A 42 9.19 -40.52 11.78
N ARG A 43 8.32 -40.16 10.84
CA ARG A 43 8.67 -39.41 9.61
C ARG A 43 8.69 -37.90 9.80
N GLN A 44 8.14 -37.37 10.89
CA GLN A 44 8.03 -35.93 11.13
C GLN A 44 9.40 -35.23 11.13
N GLY A 45 10.39 -35.80 11.81
CA GLY A 45 11.72 -35.20 11.89
C GLY A 45 12.41 -35.11 10.52
N TYR A 46 12.13 -36.05 9.61
CA TYR A 46 12.65 -35.99 8.24
C TYR A 46 12.02 -34.83 7.45
N VAL A 47 10.71 -34.65 7.53
CA VAL A 47 9.98 -33.53 6.91
C VAL A 47 10.49 -32.18 7.41
N GLU A 48 10.65 -32.04 8.73
CA GLU A 48 11.17 -30.82 9.35
C GLU A 48 12.58 -30.50 8.86
N ASN A 49 13.46 -31.51 8.78
CA ASN A 49 14.82 -31.36 8.27
C ASN A 49 14.85 -30.94 6.79
N LEU A 50 13.98 -31.51 5.95
CA LEU A 50 13.87 -31.10 4.53
C LEU A 50 13.46 -29.63 4.40
N LYS A 51 12.45 -29.20 5.15
CA LYS A 51 12.02 -27.78 5.18
C LYS A 51 13.14 -26.86 5.64
N LEU A 52 13.79 -27.18 6.77
CA LEU A 52 14.88 -26.37 7.32
C LEU A 52 16.07 -26.33 6.36
N SER A 53 16.38 -27.44 5.68
CA SER A 53 17.41 -27.49 4.65
C SER A 53 17.10 -26.51 3.51
N ILE A 54 15.86 -26.54 2.97
CA ILE A 54 15.40 -25.61 1.94
C ILE A 54 15.56 -24.16 2.40
N HIS A 55 15.07 -23.81 3.59
CA HIS A 55 15.17 -22.45 4.15
C HIS A 55 16.63 -22.00 4.29
N ASN A 56 17.50 -22.85 4.81
CA ASN A 56 18.92 -22.54 4.97
C ASN A 56 19.63 -22.34 3.62
N HIS A 57 19.28 -23.14 2.60
CA HIS A 57 19.81 -22.97 1.25
C HIS A 57 19.30 -21.68 0.60
N CYS A 58 18.01 -21.38 0.69
CA CYS A 58 17.42 -20.13 0.21
C CYS A 58 18.09 -18.91 0.86
N LEU A 59 18.28 -18.92 2.18
CA LEU A 59 18.95 -17.83 2.91
C LEU A 59 20.40 -17.61 2.43
N ARG A 60 21.15 -18.70 2.23
CA ARG A 60 22.54 -18.62 1.73
C ARG A 60 22.58 -18.01 0.34
N GLU A 61 21.72 -18.47 -0.59
CA GLU A 61 21.64 -17.93 -1.94
C GLU A 61 21.22 -16.46 -1.98
N MET A 62 20.27 -16.07 -1.14
CA MET A 62 19.88 -14.67 -0.96
C MET A 62 21.06 -13.82 -0.46
N SER A 63 21.88 -14.34 0.45
CA SER A 63 23.03 -13.60 0.99
C SER A 63 24.20 -13.47 0.00
N SER A 64 24.37 -14.43 -0.91
CA SER A 64 25.47 -14.45 -1.89
C SER A 64 25.15 -13.71 -3.19
N SER A 65 23.87 -13.54 -3.52
CA SER A 65 23.44 -12.98 -4.80
C SER A 65 23.52 -11.45 -4.83
N ARG A 66 24.51 -10.90 -5.53
CA ARG A 66 24.56 -9.48 -5.89
C ARG A 66 23.60 -9.19 -7.06
N GLY A 67 22.34 -8.87 -6.76
CA GLY A 67 21.65 -7.81 -7.51
C GLY A 67 20.49 -8.13 -8.46
N GLN A 68 19.60 -9.10 -8.22
CA GLN A 68 18.29 -9.13 -8.91
C GLN A 68 17.11 -9.47 -7.98
N ASP A 69 16.17 -8.54 -7.81
CA ASP A 69 14.97 -8.69 -6.95
C ASP A 69 14.11 -9.91 -7.32
N ALA A 70 14.06 -10.27 -8.60
CA ALA A 70 13.29 -11.41 -9.10
C ALA A 70 13.79 -12.76 -8.57
N ASP A 71 15.11 -12.88 -8.33
CA ASP A 71 15.70 -14.11 -7.77
C ASP A 71 15.37 -14.23 -6.26
N TYR A 72 15.29 -13.11 -5.53
CA TYR A 72 14.86 -13.12 -4.13
C TYR A 72 13.41 -13.57 -3.97
N GLN A 73 12.50 -13.11 -4.84
CA GLN A 73 11.10 -13.50 -4.75
C GLN A 73 10.91 -14.99 -5.03
N LEU A 74 11.63 -15.56 -6.00
CA LEU A 74 11.60 -16.99 -6.28
C LEU A 74 12.02 -17.80 -5.04
N LEU A 75 13.13 -17.42 -4.40
CA LEU A 75 13.63 -18.11 -3.21
C LEU A 75 12.64 -18.03 -2.03
N ARG A 76 12.05 -16.85 -1.78
CA ARG A 76 10.98 -16.70 -0.77
C ARG A 76 9.75 -17.54 -1.08
N SER A 77 9.35 -17.60 -2.35
CA SER A 77 8.22 -18.43 -2.75
C SER A 77 8.47 -19.91 -2.48
N VAL A 78 9.70 -20.39 -2.68
CA VAL A 78 10.07 -21.77 -2.33
C VAL A 78 10.04 -22.03 -0.82
N GLU A 79 10.50 -21.08 0.01
CA GLU A 79 10.39 -21.18 1.48
C GLU A 79 8.94 -21.30 1.94
N VAL A 80 8.03 -20.52 1.33
CA VAL A 80 6.59 -20.59 1.59
C VAL A 80 6.05 -21.96 1.19
N ILE A 81 6.36 -22.44 -0.03
CA ILE A 81 5.91 -23.76 -0.50
C ILE A 81 6.35 -24.85 0.48
N ALA A 82 7.63 -24.88 0.88
CA ALA A 82 8.15 -25.87 1.82
C ALA A 82 7.40 -25.84 3.17
N SER A 83 7.12 -24.65 3.69
CA SER A 83 6.38 -24.50 4.95
C SER A 83 4.93 -24.97 4.83
N GLN A 84 4.29 -24.76 3.68
CA GLN A 84 2.92 -25.22 3.45
C GLN A 84 2.83 -26.73 3.24
N LEU A 85 3.84 -27.36 2.63
CA LEU A 85 3.93 -28.81 2.50
C LEU A 85 4.06 -29.49 3.87
N GLU A 86 4.92 -28.97 4.75
CA GLU A 86 4.97 -29.41 6.16
C GLU A 86 3.62 -29.25 6.84
N ARG A 87 2.93 -28.12 6.62
CA ARG A 87 1.59 -27.92 7.19
C ARG A 87 0.59 -28.99 6.74
N VAL A 88 0.64 -29.43 5.47
CA VAL A 88 -0.19 -30.54 4.98
C VAL A 88 0.16 -31.84 5.72
N VAL A 89 1.45 -32.13 5.91
CA VAL A 89 1.93 -33.29 6.69
C VAL A 89 1.38 -33.29 8.12
N GLU A 90 1.44 -32.14 8.82
CA GLU A 90 0.89 -32.00 10.16
C GLU A 90 -0.62 -32.28 10.18
N LEU A 91 -1.35 -31.73 9.21
CA LEU A 91 -2.80 -31.94 9.09
C LEU A 91 -3.16 -33.40 8.79
N CYS A 92 -2.31 -34.15 8.08
CA CYS A 92 -2.51 -35.59 7.89
C CYS A 92 -2.47 -36.34 9.23
N ARG A 93 -1.50 -36.02 10.08
CA ARG A 93 -1.38 -36.60 11.43
C ARG A 93 -2.58 -36.21 12.29
N ASP A 94 -2.93 -34.93 12.30
CA ASP A 94 -4.07 -34.43 13.07
C ASP A 94 -5.38 -35.09 12.63
N ALA A 95 -5.54 -35.35 11.33
CA ALA A 95 -6.69 -36.08 10.79
C ALA A 95 -6.71 -37.56 11.25
N VAL A 96 -5.57 -38.25 11.28
CA VAL A 96 -5.46 -39.61 11.82
C VAL A 96 -5.83 -39.65 13.31
N MET A 97 -5.29 -38.72 14.10
CA MET A 97 -5.59 -38.62 15.53
C MET A 97 -7.06 -38.29 15.77
N GLN A 98 -7.63 -37.35 15.03
CA GLN A 98 -9.04 -36.98 15.13
C GLN A 98 -9.97 -38.14 14.73
N SER A 99 -9.58 -38.91 13.71
CA SER A 99 -10.33 -40.09 13.26
C SER A 99 -10.29 -41.23 14.29
N ALA A 100 -9.23 -41.32 15.11
CA ALA A 100 -9.14 -42.29 16.20
C ALA A 100 -10.20 -42.05 17.30
N HIS A 101 -10.69 -40.82 17.46
CA HIS A 101 -11.78 -40.50 18.40
C HIS A 101 -13.18 -40.94 17.91
N VAL A 102 -13.32 -41.43 16.68
CA VAL A 102 -14.59 -41.95 16.16
C VAL A 102 -14.76 -43.41 16.59
N GLN A 103 -15.60 -43.66 17.59
CA GLN A 103 -15.90 -44.98 18.12
C GLN A 103 -16.71 -45.81 17.12
N HIS A 104 -17.74 -45.20 16.53
CA HIS A 104 -18.64 -45.88 15.59
C HIS A 104 -18.21 -45.65 14.14
N ARG A 105 -17.19 -46.40 13.69
CA ARG A 105 -16.58 -46.24 12.35
C ARG A 105 -17.58 -46.35 11.18
N GLY A 106 -18.68 -47.09 11.32
CA GLY A 106 -19.74 -47.13 10.30
C GLY A 106 -20.40 -45.77 10.00
N MET A 107 -20.21 -44.77 10.87
CA MET A 107 -20.64 -43.39 10.65
C MET A 107 -19.70 -42.60 9.72
N LEU A 108 -18.45 -43.03 9.58
CA LEU A 108 -17.46 -42.43 8.68
C LEU A 108 -17.79 -42.81 7.24
N ARG A 109 -18.18 -41.83 6.42
CA ARG A 109 -18.31 -42.03 4.98
C ARG A 109 -16.95 -41.92 4.30
N VAL A 110 -16.14 -42.96 4.43
CA VAL A 110 -14.76 -43.03 3.92
C VAL A 110 -14.63 -42.43 2.51
N LYS A 111 -15.49 -42.85 1.58
CA LYS A 111 -15.50 -42.35 0.18
C LYS A 111 -15.57 -40.83 0.05
N ASP A 112 -16.27 -40.13 0.95
CA ASP A 112 -16.38 -38.68 0.86
C ASP A 112 -15.10 -37.98 1.35
N PHE A 113 -14.43 -38.54 2.35
CA PHE A 113 -13.15 -38.03 2.86
C PHE A 113 -11.99 -38.35 1.92
N LEU A 114 -11.97 -39.55 1.33
CA LEU A 114 -10.98 -39.91 0.30
C LEU A 114 -11.05 -38.96 -0.90
N LYS A 115 -12.26 -38.55 -1.33
CA LYS A 115 -12.41 -37.53 -2.38
C LYS A 115 -11.85 -36.15 -2.01
N MET A 116 -11.80 -35.82 -0.72
CA MET A 116 -11.17 -34.59 -0.26
C MET A 116 -9.64 -34.73 -0.31
N ILE A 117 -9.11 -35.85 0.16
CA ILE A 117 -7.66 -36.13 0.15
C ILE A 117 -7.13 -36.21 -1.29
N ASP A 118 -7.83 -36.92 -2.18
CA ASP A 118 -7.51 -37.03 -3.60
C ASP A 118 -7.40 -35.65 -4.28
N ARG A 119 -8.22 -34.66 -3.89
CA ARG A 119 -8.11 -33.29 -4.41
C ARG A 119 -6.81 -32.61 -3.98
N VAL A 120 -6.32 -32.89 -2.78
CA VAL A 120 -5.02 -32.39 -2.31
C VAL A 120 -3.90 -33.09 -3.08
N SER A 121 -3.93 -34.42 -3.19
CA SER A 121 -2.95 -35.21 -3.94
C SER A 121 -2.81 -34.75 -5.39
N ASN A 122 -3.93 -34.61 -6.12
CA ASN A 122 -3.94 -34.07 -7.49
C ASN A 122 -3.39 -32.63 -7.58
N GLY A 123 -3.54 -31.84 -6.52
CA GLY A 123 -2.96 -30.50 -6.44
C GLY A 123 -1.45 -30.52 -6.23
N LEU A 124 -0.93 -31.46 -5.43
CA LEU A 124 0.50 -31.61 -5.16
C LEU A 124 1.29 -31.96 -6.43
N GLU A 125 0.72 -32.82 -7.28
CA GLU A 125 1.32 -33.23 -8.57
C GLU A 125 1.59 -32.05 -9.51
N LEU A 126 0.83 -30.95 -9.37
CA LEU A 126 0.99 -29.76 -10.20
C LEU A 126 2.06 -28.79 -9.69
N ILE A 127 2.54 -28.93 -8.45
CA ILE A 127 3.42 -27.94 -7.81
C ILE A 127 4.76 -27.80 -8.55
N GLU A 128 5.46 -28.92 -8.74
CA GLU A 128 6.80 -28.92 -9.34
C GLU A 128 6.78 -28.49 -10.83
N PRO A 129 5.85 -28.96 -11.68
CA PRO A 129 5.68 -28.44 -13.03
C PRO A 129 5.32 -26.96 -13.08
N ALA A 130 4.38 -26.51 -12.23
CA ALA A 130 3.95 -25.11 -12.21
C ALA A 130 5.07 -24.16 -11.76
N LEU A 131 5.86 -24.55 -10.76
CA LEU A 131 6.99 -23.77 -10.28
C LEU A 131 8.12 -23.70 -11.33
N SER A 132 8.47 -24.84 -11.92
CA SER A 132 9.58 -24.93 -12.90
C SER A 132 9.28 -24.17 -14.19
N ALA A 133 8.04 -24.28 -14.69
CA ALA A 133 7.61 -23.59 -15.90
C ALA A 133 7.13 -22.14 -15.65
N LYS A 134 7.07 -21.70 -14.38
CA LYS A 134 6.39 -20.46 -13.97
C LYS A 134 4.96 -20.36 -14.52
N ASP A 135 4.26 -21.49 -14.55
CA ASP A 135 2.93 -21.61 -15.15
C ASP A 135 1.85 -21.15 -14.16
N THR A 136 1.45 -19.88 -14.29
CA THR A 136 0.38 -19.27 -13.49
C THR A 136 -0.98 -19.95 -13.68
N ARG A 137 -1.26 -20.59 -14.84
CA ARG A 137 -2.52 -21.30 -15.07
C ARG A 137 -2.57 -22.58 -14.26
N GLN A 138 -1.47 -23.31 -14.16
CA GLN A 138 -1.36 -24.47 -13.27
C GLN A 138 -1.40 -24.04 -11.80
N ALA A 139 -0.71 -22.95 -11.44
CA ALA A 139 -0.80 -22.39 -10.09
C ALA A 139 -2.26 -22.08 -9.71
N LEU A 140 -3.05 -21.48 -10.59
CA LEU A 140 -4.47 -21.23 -10.35
C LEU A 140 -5.31 -22.52 -10.19
N LYS A 141 -4.93 -23.63 -10.83
CA LYS A 141 -5.58 -24.94 -10.61
C LYS A 141 -5.28 -25.46 -9.21
N ILE A 142 -4.05 -25.33 -8.72
CA ILE A 142 -3.66 -25.67 -7.35
C ILE A 142 -4.51 -24.88 -6.35
N GLY A 143 -4.67 -23.57 -6.56
CA GLY A 143 -5.47 -22.72 -5.67
C GLY A 143 -6.97 -23.06 -5.67
N LYS A 144 -7.51 -23.69 -6.72
CA LYS A 144 -8.91 -24.15 -6.75
C LYS A 144 -9.20 -25.30 -5.79
N VAL A 145 -8.18 -26.01 -5.31
CA VAL A 145 -8.33 -27.09 -4.33
C VAL A 145 -9.01 -26.56 -3.06
N GLU A 146 -8.67 -25.35 -2.62
CA GLU A 146 -9.28 -24.69 -1.45
C GLU A 146 -10.81 -24.62 -1.57
N ARG A 147 -11.33 -23.95 -2.61
CA ARG A 147 -12.77 -23.81 -2.84
C ARG A 147 -13.48 -25.15 -2.89
N HIS A 148 -12.85 -26.12 -3.55
CA HIS A 148 -13.36 -27.48 -3.65
C HIS A 148 -13.44 -28.19 -2.30
N LEU A 149 -12.51 -27.96 -1.40
CA LEU A 149 -12.52 -28.51 -0.04
C LEU A 149 -13.49 -27.79 0.88
N VAL A 150 -13.61 -26.45 0.77
CA VAL A 150 -14.64 -25.67 1.48
C VAL A 150 -16.03 -26.19 1.13
N ASP A 151 -16.34 -26.39 -0.15
CA ASP A 151 -17.62 -26.94 -0.59
C ASP A 151 -17.87 -28.35 -0.05
N ALA A 152 -16.83 -29.19 0.00
CA ALA A 152 -16.92 -30.55 0.52
C ALA A 152 -17.16 -30.55 2.04
N TYR A 153 -16.44 -29.70 2.77
CA TYR A 153 -16.62 -29.48 4.21
C TYR A 153 -18.03 -29.00 4.53
N GLN A 154 -18.56 -27.99 3.81
CA GLN A 154 -19.91 -27.48 4.03
C GLN A 154 -20.98 -28.58 3.86
N LYS A 155 -20.78 -29.51 2.90
CA LYS A 155 -21.65 -30.69 2.75
C LYS A 155 -21.57 -31.63 3.95
N GLN A 156 -20.38 -31.90 4.48
CA GLN A 156 -20.21 -32.74 5.67
C GLN A 156 -20.77 -32.06 6.93
N LEU A 157 -20.46 -30.78 7.14
CA LEU A 157 -20.96 -29.97 8.24
C LEU A 157 -22.50 -30.00 8.28
N LYS A 158 -23.16 -29.70 7.16
CA LYS A 158 -24.62 -29.73 7.06
C LYS A 158 -25.19 -31.11 7.36
N ARG A 159 -24.53 -32.17 6.89
CA ARG A 159 -24.95 -33.56 7.11
C ARG A 159 -24.86 -33.95 8.58
N TYR A 160 -23.68 -33.84 9.18
CA TYR A 160 -23.47 -34.28 10.56
C TYR A 160 -24.20 -33.37 11.55
N SER A 161 -24.35 -32.06 11.27
CA SER A 161 -25.13 -31.14 12.10
C SER A 161 -26.63 -31.45 12.10
N ARG A 162 -27.20 -31.87 10.97
CA ARG A 162 -28.59 -32.37 10.93
C ARG A 162 -28.75 -33.61 11.79
N LEU A 163 -27.73 -34.47 11.77
CA LEU A 163 -27.75 -35.69 12.56
C LEU A 163 -27.58 -35.38 14.05
N LEU A 164 -26.80 -34.38 14.46
CA LEU A 164 -26.64 -33.97 15.88
C LEU A 164 -27.97 -33.79 16.64
N LYS A 165 -29.03 -33.36 15.94
CA LYS A 165 -30.39 -33.22 16.52
C LYS A 165 -31.07 -34.55 16.87
N LYS A 166 -30.48 -35.70 16.51
CA LYS A 166 -30.98 -37.05 16.85
C LYS A 166 -30.15 -37.63 18.01
N GLU A 167 -30.76 -38.30 18.98
CA GLU A 167 -30.13 -38.68 20.27
C GLU A 167 -28.93 -39.66 20.22
N LYS A 168 -28.63 -40.31 19.09
CA LYS A 168 -27.56 -41.33 19.02
C LYS A 168 -26.19 -40.74 18.63
N HIS A 169 -25.15 -40.96 19.45
CA HIS A 169 -23.72 -40.69 19.19
C HIS A 169 -23.34 -39.24 18.79
N PRO A 170 -23.63 -38.23 19.64
CA PRO A 170 -23.26 -36.84 19.35
C PRO A 170 -21.73 -36.62 19.28
N ALA A 171 -20.94 -37.31 20.13
CA ALA A 171 -19.49 -37.18 20.15
C ALA A 171 -18.83 -37.57 18.82
N ASP A 172 -19.20 -38.72 18.25
CA ASP A 172 -18.68 -39.18 16.95
C ASP A 172 -18.99 -38.18 15.83
N ARG A 173 -20.17 -37.53 15.86
CA ARG A 173 -20.54 -36.54 14.85
C ARG A 173 -19.71 -35.28 14.96
N ILE A 174 -19.41 -34.83 16.17
CA ILE A 174 -18.49 -33.70 16.41
C ILE A 174 -17.11 -34.07 15.87
N SER A 175 -16.60 -35.27 16.19
CA SER A 175 -15.32 -35.77 15.69
C SER A 175 -15.27 -35.83 14.16
N LEU A 176 -16.36 -36.23 13.50
CA LEU A 176 -16.45 -36.26 12.03
C LEU A 176 -16.50 -34.86 11.40
N VAL A 177 -17.12 -33.88 12.06
CA VAL A 177 -17.07 -32.47 11.64
C VAL A 177 -15.67 -31.92 11.78
N MET A 178 -14.98 -32.21 12.89
CA MET A 178 -13.60 -31.81 13.13
C MET A 178 -12.65 -32.44 12.11
N LEU A 179 -12.79 -33.73 11.81
CA LEU A 179 -12.03 -34.41 10.77
C LEU A 179 -12.22 -33.74 9.40
N ALA A 180 -13.46 -33.41 9.03
CA ALA A 180 -13.74 -32.73 7.78
C ALA A 180 -13.12 -31.33 7.72
N HIS A 181 -13.08 -30.62 8.86
CA HIS A 181 -12.43 -29.31 8.94
C HIS A 181 -10.91 -29.42 8.82
N ILE A 182 -10.27 -30.38 9.49
CA ILE A 182 -8.81 -30.61 9.39
C ILE A 182 -8.40 -30.86 7.93
N ILE A 183 -9.13 -31.71 7.21
CA ILE A 183 -8.83 -31.97 5.79
C ILE A 183 -9.12 -30.73 4.93
N GLU A 184 -10.16 -29.94 5.26
CA GLU A 184 -10.42 -28.68 4.57
C GLU A 184 -9.29 -27.65 4.76
N GLN A 185 -8.65 -27.62 5.94
CA GLN A 185 -7.50 -26.75 6.17
C GLN A 185 -6.30 -27.04 5.25
N MET A 186 -6.18 -28.26 4.71
CA MET A 186 -5.17 -28.57 3.68
C MET A 186 -5.39 -27.72 2.42
N GLY A 187 -6.65 -27.39 2.11
CA GLY A 187 -7.00 -26.48 1.02
C GLY A 187 -6.39 -25.09 1.19
N ASN A 188 -6.37 -24.55 2.41
CA ASN A 188 -5.74 -23.26 2.69
C ASN A 188 -4.22 -23.31 2.42
N ALA A 189 -3.55 -24.41 2.79
CA ALA A 189 -2.15 -24.61 2.46
C ALA A 189 -1.93 -24.64 0.94
N MET A 190 -2.78 -25.34 0.19
CA MET A 190 -2.73 -25.38 -1.28
C MET A 190 -2.97 -24.01 -1.92
N LEU A 191 -3.86 -23.18 -1.36
CA LEU A 191 -4.04 -21.80 -1.80
C LEU A 191 -2.76 -20.98 -1.60
N ARG A 192 -2.10 -21.11 -0.44
CA ARG A 192 -0.82 -20.42 -0.17
C ARG A 192 0.30 -20.88 -1.10
N VAL A 193 0.37 -22.17 -1.44
CA VAL A 193 1.28 -22.70 -2.46
C VAL A 193 1.00 -22.06 -3.83
N SER A 194 -0.26 -21.99 -4.23
CA SER A 194 -0.68 -21.32 -5.47
C SER A 194 -0.22 -19.87 -5.54
N GLU A 195 -0.48 -19.09 -4.49
CA GLU A 195 -0.05 -17.68 -4.37
C GLU A 195 1.48 -17.53 -4.41
N ALA A 196 2.22 -18.46 -3.79
CA ALA A 196 3.67 -18.46 -3.84
C ALA A 196 4.21 -18.70 -5.26
N ILE A 197 3.64 -19.65 -6.01
CA ILE A 197 4.04 -19.92 -7.41
C ILE A 197 3.68 -18.73 -8.30
N ILE A 198 2.50 -18.14 -8.14
CA ILE A 198 2.14 -16.90 -8.86
C ILE A 198 3.15 -15.80 -8.52
N SER A 199 3.47 -15.61 -7.24
CA SER A 199 4.43 -14.58 -6.81
C SER A 199 5.82 -14.80 -7.43
N ALA A 200 6.28 -16.05 -7.53
CA ALA A 200 7.54 -16.40 -8.19
C ALA A 200 7.52 -16.09 -9.69
N SER A 201 6.39 -16.34 -10.36
CA SER A 201 6.20 -16.00 -11.78
C SER A 201 6.17 -14.49 -12.01
N MET A 202 5.52 -13.74 -11.12
CA MET A 202 5.33 -12.29 -11.25
C MET A 202 6.53 -11.47 -10.72
N GLY A 203 7.50 -12.12 -10.07
CA GLY A 203 8.68 -11.46 -9.47
C GLY A 203 8.38 -10.60 -8.24
N GLN A 204 7.16 -10.66 -7.70
CA GLN A 204 6.74 -9.97 -6.48
C GLN A 204 5.56 -10.68 -5.81
N HIS A 205 5.19 -10.28 -4.60
CA HIS A 205 4.03 -10.85 -3.92
C HIS A 205 2.69 -10.60 -4.65
N PHE A 206 1.98 -11.68 -4.97
CA PHE A 206 0.66 -11.69 -5.59
C PHE A 206 -0.28 -12.71 -4.93
N SER A 207 -1.48 -12.27 -4.56
CA SER A 207 -2.59 -13.18 -4.24
C SER A 207 -3.32 -13.62 -5.50
N THR A 208 -4.10 -14.70 -5.41
CA THR A 208 -4.93 -15.19 -6.52
C THR A 208 -5.95 -14.15 -6.98
N ASP A 209 -6.60 -13.44 -6.05
CA ASP A 209 -7.56 -12.37 -6.37
C ASP A 209 -6.88 -11.21 -7.09
N ARG A 210 -5.69 -10.81 -6.64
CA ARG A 210 -4.90 -9.74 -7.26
C ARG A 210 -4.52 -10.10 -8.69
N TYR A 211 -4.12 -11.34 -8.93
CA TYR A 211 -3.81 -11.85 -10.26
C TYR A 211 -5.03 -11.85 -11.18
N HIS A 212 -6.20 -12.27 -10.69
CA HIS A 212 -7.45 -12.21 -11.48
C HIS A 212 -7.85 -10.79 -11.85
N ALA A 213 -7.80 -9.86 -10.89
CA ALA A 213 -8.11 -8.46 -11.14
C ALA A 213 -7.13 -7.84 -12.16
N PHE A 214 -5.85 -8.19 -12.06
CA PHE A 214 -4.83 -7.80 -13.04
C PHE A 214 -5.14 -8.34 -14.43
N ASN A 215 -5.35 -9.66 -14.57
CA ASN A 215 -5.61 -10.29 -15.86
C ASN A 215 -6.86 -9.70 -16.55
N ALA A 216 -7.92 -9.43 -15.77
CA ALA A 216 -9.11 -8.75 -16.27
C ALA A 216 -8.81 -7.32 -16.77
N SER A 217 -7.95 -6.58 -16.05
CA SER A 217 -7.58 -5.20 -16.39
C SER A 217 -6.72 -5.14 -17.66
N VAL A 218 -5.81 -6.09 -17.86
CA VAL A 218 -4.99 -6.19 -19.07
C VAL A 218 -5.80 -6.69 -20.26
N THR A 219 -6.72 -7.64 -20.07
CA THR A 219 -7.61 -8.07 -21.15
C THR A 219 -8.46 -6.92 -21.69
N GLU A 220 -8.88 -6.00 -20.82
CA GLU A 220 -9.63 -4.79 -21.20
C GLU A 220 -8.79 -3.83 -22.07
N LEU A 221 -7.46 -3.82 -21.92
CA LEU A 221 -6.57 -2.88 -22.62
C LEU A 221 -6.47 -3.08 -24.13
N LYS A 222 -7.00 -4.17 -24.73
CA LYS A 222 -6.96 -4.51 -26.17
C LYS A 222 -5.59 -4.45 -26.89
N THR A 223 -4.52 -4.08 -26.20
CA THR A 223 -3.23 -3.68 -26.79
C THR A 223 -2.09 -4.65 -26.47
N VAL A 224 -2.32 -5.67 -25.63
CA VAL A 224 -1.32 -6.67 -25.28
C VAL A 224 -1.84 -8.04 -25.70
N ASN A 225 -1.33 -8.56 -26.82
CA ASN A 225 -1.62 -9.91 -27.28
C ASN A 225 -0.94 -11.00 -26.43
N ASP A 226 0.13 -10.65 -25.69
CA ASP A 226 0.88 -11.57 -24.83
C ASP A 226 1.04 -10.99 -23.41
N ILE A 227 0.10 -11.31 -22.53
CA ILE A 227 0.14 -10.93 -21.09
C ILE A 227 1.41 -11.48 -20.41
N ASP A 228 1.90 -12.62 -20.90
CA ASP A 228 3.07 -13.33 -20.38
C ASP A 228 4.40 -12.60 -20.66
N LYS A 229 4.40 -11.52 -21.47
CA LYS A 229 5.57 -10.67 -21.77
C LYS A 229 5.59 -9.34 -21.00
N LEU A 230 4.64 -9.12 -20.10
CA LEU A 230 4.61 -7.91 -19.28
C LEU A 230 5.54 -8.06 -18.07
N ALA A 231 6.62 -7.29 -18.06
CA ALA A 231 7.49 -7.19 -16.89
C ALA A 231 6.84 -6.28 -15.84
N PHE A 232 6.88 -6.76 -14.60
CA PHE A 232 6.37 -6.04 -13.44
C PHE A 232 7.50 -5.43 -12.65
N LYS A 233 7.44 -4.12 -12.45
CA LYS A 233 8.37 -3.43 -11.56
C LYS A 233 7.62 -2.81 -10.39
N PRO A 234 7.87 -3.24 -9.15
CA PRO A 234 7.37 -2.53 -7.97
C PRO A 234 7.84 -1.09 -7.99
N ILE A 235 6.92 -0.13 -7.91
CA ILE A 235 7.23 1.30 -7.81
C ILE A 235 7.11 1.74 -6.36
N ALA A 236 6.03 1.34 -5.69
CA ALA A 236 5.78 1.71 -4.31
C ALA A 236 4.80 0.74 -3.63
N GLU A 237 4.92 0.60 -2.32
CA GLU A 237 3.91 0.00 -1.48
C GLU A 237 3.20 1.11 -0.69
N THR A 238 1.87 1.11 -0.72
CA THR A 238 1.11 2.04 0.11
C THR A 238 1.02 1.51 1.54
N LYS A 239 0.98 2.42 2.52
CA LYS A 239 0.72 2.08 3.95
C LYS A 239 -0.62 1.35 4.18
N SER A 240 -1.50 1.32 3.18
CA SER A 240 -2.77 0.56 3.22
C SER A 240 -2.65 -0.88 2.71
N GLY A 241 -1.45 -1.33 2.34
CA GLY A 241 -1.21 -2.66 1.77
C GLY A 241 -1.51 -2.79 0.27
N SER A 242 -1.88 -1.70 -0.40
CA SER A 242 -1.99 -1.66 -1.87
C SER A 242 -0.60 -1.54 -2.48
N ALA A 243 -0.26 -2.37 -3.46
CA ALA A 243 1.00 -2.24 -4.18
C ALA A 243 0.78 -1.53 -5.54
N ILE A 244 1.74 -0.69 -5.90
CA ILE A 244 1.75 0.11 -7.13
C ILE A 244 2.84 -0.46 -8.02
N ASN A 245 2.43 -0.97 -9.18
CA ASN A 245 3.32 -1.66 -10.11
C ASN A 245 3.38 -0.96 -11.46
N ALA A 246 4.59 -0.78 -11.99
CA ALA A 246 4.79 -0.44 -13.40
C ALA A 246 4.61 -1.69 -14.26
N LEU A 247 3.95 -1.53 -15.40
CA LEU A 247 3.89 -2.51 -16.47
C LEU A 247 4.74 -2.04 -17.66
N SER A 248 5.68 -2.87 -18.10
CA SER A 248 6.48 -2.66 -19.31
C SER A 248 6.42 -3.88 -20.23
N SER A 249 6.42 -3.65 -21.53
CA SER A 249 6.72 -4.68 -22.54
C SER A 249 8.24 -4.79 -22.70
N ASP A 250 8.75 -6.01 -22.91
CA ASP A 250 10.20 -6.29 -23.07
C ASP A 250 10.81 -5.76 -24.39
N GLU A 251 10.09 -4.96 -25.18
CA GLU A 251 10.64 -4.37 -26.40
C GLU A 251 11.40 -3.07 -26.09
N GLU A 252 12.72 -3.10 -26.32
CA GLU A 252 13.60 -1.93 -26.29
C GLU A 252 13.04 -0.82 -27.18
N GLY A 253 12.37 0.17 -26.57
CA GLY A 253 11.92 1.38 -27.24
C GLY A 253 10.50 1.84 -26.92
N SER A 254 9.62 0.98 -26.36
CA SER A 254 8.28 1.41 -25.94
C SER A 254 8.18 1.40 -24.41
N GLY A 255 8.47 2.57 -23.81
CA GLY A 255 8.46 2.76 -22.36
C GLY A 255 7.14 2.39 -21.69
N TYR A 256 7.22 2.13 -20.38
CA TYR A 256 6.13 1.81 -19.44
C TYR A 256 4.74 2.24 -19.91
N HIS A 257 3.82 1.27 -20.02
CA HIS A 257 2.48 1.53 -20.57
C HIS A 257 1.46 1.92 -19.50
N ALA A 258 1.62 1.44 -18.26
CA ALA A 258 0.64 1.66 -17.23
C ALA A 258 1.16 1.44 -15.80
N ILE A 259 0.43 1.99 -14.86
CA ILE A 259 0.55 1.77 -13.42
C ILE A 259 -0.67 0.98 -12.95
N PHE A 260 -0.43 -0.20 -12.39
CA PHE A 260 -1.45 -1.03 -11.76
C PHE A 260 -1.53 -0.72 -10.27
N LYS A 261 -2.76 -0.41 -9.79
CA LYS A 261 -3.08 -0.21 -8.38
C LYS A 261 -4.26 -1.11 -7.98
N ASP A 262 -4.17 -1.78 -6.85
CA ASP A 262 -5.25 -2.60 -6.29
C ASP A 262 -5.58 -2.23 -4.84
N GLY A 263 -6.80 -2.47 -4.39
CA GLY A 263 -7.18 -2.16 -3.01
C GLY A 263 -8.69 -2.10 -2.79
N ARG A 264 -9.09 -1.48 -1.67
CA ARG A 264 -10.52 -1.38 -1.32
C ARG A 264 -11.30 -0.61 -2.39
N LYS A 265 -12.40 -1.19 -2.85
CA LYS A 265 -13.29 -0.66 -3.89
C LYS A 265 -13.71 0.78 -3.65
N ARG A 266 -14.09 1.13 -2.42
CA ARG A 266 -14.50 2.51 -2.09
C ARG A 266 -13.37 3.52 -2.36
N LYS A 267 -12.15 3.20 -1.92
CA LYS A 267 -10.98 4.07 -2.07
C LYS A 267 -10.61 4.25 -3.54
N LEU A 268 -10.53 3.16 -4.31
CA LEU A 268 -10.20 3.23 -5.73
C LEU A 268 -11.31 3.89 -6.57
N LYS A 269 -12.58 3.75 -6.17
CA LYS A 269 -13.68 4.49 -6.80
C LYS A 269 -13.54 6.00 -6.58
N GLU A 270 -13.20 6.42 -5.35
CA GLU A 270 -12.92 7.83 -5.04
C GLU A 270 -11.72 8.33 -5.86
N GLU A 271 -10.64 7.57 -5.94
CA GLU A 271 -9.46 7.91 -6.76
C GLU A 271 -9.80 8.03 -8.25
N LYS A 272 -10.56 7.08 -8.81
CA LYS A 272 -11.06 7.12 -10.18
C LYS A 272 -11.87 8.39 -10.43
N GLN A 273 -12.77 8.74 -9.51
CA GLN A 273 -13.59 9.94 -9.64
C GLN A 273 -12.72 11.20 -9.67
N ARG A 274 -11.69 11.31 -8.81
CA ARG A 274 -10.82 12.50 -8.79
C ARG A 274 -9.99 12.65 -10.06
N VAL A 275 -9.52 11.55 -10.63
CA VAL A 275 -8.81 11.57 -11.91
C VAL A 275 -9.76 12.03 -13.04
N ASN A 276 -11.00 11.53 -13.06
CA ASN A 276 -12.02 11.97 -14.01
C ASN A 276 -12.35 13.46 -13.82
N ASP A 277 -12.56 13.93 -12.59
CA ASP A 277 -12.83 15.34 -12.29
C ASP A 277 -11.73 16.24 -12.89
N TRP A 278 -10.45 15.88 -12.72
CA TRP A 278 -9.34 16.62 -13.31
C TRP A 278 -9.30 16.52 -14.84
N HIS A 279 -9.68 15.40 -15.44
CA HIS A 279 -9.76 15.28 -16.89
C HIS A 279 -10.84 16.17 -17.48
N ASP A 280 -11.97 16.30 -16.79
CA ASP A 280 -13.07 17.19 -17.18
C ASP A 280 -12.71 18.67 -16.97
N ILE A 281 -11.97 18.98 -15.90
CA ILE A 281 -11.60 20.35 -15.52
C ILE A 281 -10.41 20.89 -16.32
N PHE A 282 -9.34 20.11 -16.41
CA PHE A 282 -8.10 20.51 -17.09
C PHE A 282 -7.47 19.29 -17.77
N PRO A 283 -7.92 18.95 -19.00
CA PRO A 283 -7.45 17.80 -19.73
C PRO A 283 -5.92 17.77 -19.84
N GLY A 284 -5.33 16.64 -19.47
CA GLY A 284 -3.90 16.42 -19.55
C GLY A 284 -3.09 16.84 -18.32
N LEU A 285 -3.71 17.22 -17.21
CA LEU A 285 -2.96 17.40 -15.95
C LEU A 285 -2.90 16.13 -15.10
N ALA A 286 -3.93 15.28 -15.19
CA ALA A 286 -4.01 14.00 -14.50
C ALA A 286 -3.68 12.83 -15.44
N PRO A 287 -3.20 11.68 -14.92
CA PRO A 287 -3.04 10.47 -15.72
C PRO A 287 -4.38 9.98 -16.24
N LYS A 288 -4.40 9.35 -17.42
CA LYS A 288 -5.62 8.70 -17.93
C LYS A 288 -5.93 7.42 -17.15
N ILE A 289 -7.21 7.12 -16.96
CA ILE A 289 -7.66 5.81 -16.49
C ILE A 289 -7.78 4.90 -17.71
N LEU A 290 -7.05 3.80 -17.68
CA LEU A 290 -7.01 2.83 -18.77
C LEU A 290 -7.98 1.67 -18.54
N ALA A 291 -8.10 1.18 -17.30
CA ALA A 291 -9.02 0.11 -16.93
C ALA A 291 -9.46 0.24 -15.46
N TYR A 292 -10.65 -0.28 -15.14
CA TYR A 292 -11.14 -0.33 -13.76
C TYR A 292 -11.99 -1.58 -13.52
N GLN A 293 -11.49 -2.47 -12.68
CA GLN A 293 -12.10 -3.76 -12.37
C GLN A 293 -12.56 -3.83 -10.91
N LYS A 294 -13.68 -4.50 -10.65
CA LYS A 294 -14.26 -4.64 -9.30
C LYS A 294 -14.52 -6.12 -9.00
N GLN A 295 -14.14 -6.56 -7.81
CA GLN A 295 -14.41 -7.92 -7.32
C GLN A 295 -14.72 -7.85 -5.82
N GLY A 296 -15.98 -8.12 -5.45
CA GLY A 296 -16.44 -7.96 -4.07
C GLY A 296 -16.20 -6.54 -3.53
N ASP A 297 -15.49 -6.46 -2.41
CA ASP A 297 -15.08 -5.21 -1.74
C ASP A 297 -13.71 -4.69 -2.19
N SER A 298 -13.08 -5.36 -3.16
CA SER A 298 -11.82 -4.97 -3.77
C SER A 298 -12.04 -4.43 -5.19
N ALA A 299 -11.10 -3.61 -5.64
CA ALA A 299 -11.02 -3.14 -7.00
C ALA A 299 -9.57 -3.09 -7.46
N ALA A 300 -9.38 -3.02 -8.77
CA ALA A 300 -8.12 -2.72 -9.42
C ALA A 300 -8.32 -1.55 -10.38
N LEU A 301 -7.31 -0.70 -10.46
CA LEU A 301 -7.28 0.49 -11.30
C LEU A 301 -5.97 0.47 -12.08
N LEU A 302 -6.09 0.59 -13.39
CA LEU A 302 -4.96 0.74 -14.28
C LEU A 302 -4.93 2.18 -14.79
N ILE A 303 -3.85 2.90 -14.53
CA ILE A 303 -3.68 4.29 -14.94
C ILE A 303 -2.48 4.44 -15.86
N GLU A 304 -2.48 5.46 -16.69
CA GLU A 304 -1.37 5.83 -17.56
C GLU A 304 -0.08 6.03 -16.76
N HIS A 305 1.02 5.48 -17.26
CA HIS A 305 2.34 5.83 -16.76
C HIS A 305 2.74 7.20 -17.32
N LEU A 306 3.04 8.14 -16.40
CA LEU A 306 3.45 9.49 -16.77
C LEU A 306 4.97 9.55 -16.94
N ALA A 307 5.44 10.01 -18.10
CA ALA A 307 6.85 10.27 -18.33
C ALA A 307 7.32 11.50 -17.53
N GLY A 308 8.64 11.60 -17.33
CA GLY A 308 9.28 12.71 -16.61
C GLY A 308 9.86 12.30 -15.26
N GLN A 309 10.22 13.31 -14.47
CA GLN A 309 10.76 13.16 -13.11
C GLN A 309 9.86 13.87 -12.12
N THR A 310 9.80 13.36 -10.89
CA THR A 310 9.11 14.08 -9.81
C THR A 310 9.83 15.40 -9.53
N PHE A 311 9.09 16.41 -9.08
CA PHE A 311 9.67 17.71 -8.74
C PHE A 311 10.68 17.57 -7.59
N GLU A 312 10.46 16.62 -6.67
CA GLU A 312 11.44 16.21 -5.67
C GLU A 312 12.76 15.75 -6.29
N GLN A 313 12.74 14.79 -7.22
CA GLN A 313 13.96 14.31 -7.89
C GLN A 313 14.69 15.44 -8.63
N ILE A 314 13.96 16.33 -9.31
CA ILE A 314 14.57 17.48 -10.00
C ILE A 314 15.24 18.44 -9.00
N LEU A 315 14.61 18.65 -7.84
CA LEU A 315 15.14 19.51 -6.78
C LEU A 315 16.37 18.92 -6.09
N LEU A 316 16.39 17.60 -5.88
CA LEU A 316 17.50 16.91 -5.23
C LEU A 316 18.68 16.72 -6.18
N ASP A 317 18.43 16.16 -7.36
CA ASP A 317 19.46 15.61 -8.24
C ASP A 317 19.55 16.35 -9.58
N GLY A 318 18.51 17.10 -9.97
CA GLY A 318 18.47 17.83 -11.24
C GLY A 318 19.36 19.07 -11.26
N SER A 319 19.67 19.58 -12.46
CA SER A 319 20.42 20.82 -12.64
C SER A 319 19.60 22.06 -12.26
N ASP A 320 20.26 23.17 -11.95
CA ASP A 320 19.58 24.43 -11.62
C ASP A 320 18.74 24.96 -12.80
N ALA A 321 19.20 24.74 -14.03
CA ALA A 321 18.44 25.06 -15.25
C ALA A 321 17.16 24.22 -15.37
N LEU A 322 17.24 22.92 -15.09
CA LEU A 322 16.07 22.02 -15.13
C LEU A 322 15.06 22.38 -14.03
N LEU A 323 15.55 22.67 -12.81
CA LEU A 323 14.69 23.10 -11.70
C LEU A 323 13.97 24.43 -12.03
N GLN A 324 14.69 25.40 -12.59
CA GLN A 324 14.09 26.67 -13.00
C GLN A 324 13.06 26.47 -14.12
N GLN A 325 13.34 25.58 -15.08
CA GLN A 325 12.40 25.22 -16.13
C GLN A 325 11.14 24.57 -15.55
N ALA A 326 11.29 23.58 -14.68
CA ALA A 326 10.19 22.90 -14.01
C ALA A 326 9.33 23.89 -13.21
N LEU A 327 9.95 24.79 -12.45
CA LEU A 327 9.26 25.84 -11.69
C LEU A 327 8.48 26.81 -12.60
N ASN A 328 9.08 27.22 -13.72
CA ASN A 328 8.42 28.10 -14.69
C ASN A 328 7.19 27.43 -15.32
N HIS A 329 7.26 26.15 -15.64
CA HIS A 329 6.12 25.40 -16.16
C HIS A 329 5.07 25.18 -15.07
N LEU A 330 5.47 24.81 -13.85
CA LEU A 330 4.57 24.64 -12.72
C LEU A 330 3.75 25.90 -12.42
N THR A 331 4.41 27.05 -12.32
CA THR A 331 3.74 28.33 -12.02
C THR A 331 2.81 28.78 -13.15
N LYS A 332 3.16 28.52 -14.42
CA LYS A 332 2.27 28.75 -15.57
C LYS A 332 1.04 27.84 -15.50
N THR A 333 1.22 26.54 -15.29
CA THR A 333 0.13 25.58 -15.17
C THR A 333 -0.81 25.94 -14.02
N LEU A 334 -0.28 26.24 -12.83
CA LEU A 334 -1.08 26.67 -11.69
C LEU A 334 -1.86 27.95 -11.98
N THR A 335 -1.25 28.92 -12.65
CA THR A 335 -1.96 30.16 -13.05
C THR A 335 -3.15 29.84 -13.95
N GLN A 336 -2.96 28.98 -14.95
CA GLN A 336 -4.04 28.58 -15.87
C GLN A 336 -5.16 27.86 -15.11
N VAL A 337 -4.83 26.81 -14.37
CA VAL A 337 -5.79 26.04 -13.57
C VAL A 337 -6.57 26.94 -12.62
N TRP A 338 -5.89 27.82 -11.87
CA TRP A 338 -6.54 28.69 -10.90
C TRP A 338 -7.43 29.76 -11.55
N LEU A 339 -7.09 30.26 -12.74
CA LEU A 339 -7.93 31.22 -13.47
C LEU A 339 -9.15 30.54 -14.08
N GLU A 340 -8.96 29.38 -14.71
CA GLU A 340 -10.04 28.64 -15.39
C GLU A 340 -11.05 28.05 -14.41
N THR A 341 -10.61 27.63 -13.23
CA THR A 341 -11.48 27.06 -12.18
C THR A 341 -11.95 28.10 -11.16
N LYS A 342 -11.63 29.39 -11.35
CA LYS A 342 -12.00 30.43 -10.38
C LYS A 342 -13.51 30.56 -10.26
N THR A 343 -14.03 30.41 -9.04
CA THR A 343 -15.42 30.73 -8.72
C THR A 343 -15.48 31.90 -7.75
N LYS A 344 -16.52 32.74 -7.85
CA LYS A 344 -16.73 33.88 -6.95
C LYS A 344 -17.13 33.48 -5.52
N LYS A 345 -17.19 32.19 -5.20
CA LYS A 345 -17.63 31.69 -3.89
C LYS A 345 -16.51 31.89 -2.86
N PRO A 346 -16.72 32.70 -1.80
CA PRO A 346 -15.77 32.78 -0.71
C PRO A 346 -15.70 31.45 0.03
N VAL A 347 -14.50 31.05 0.43
CA VAL A 347 -14.25 29.77 1.10
C VAL A 347 -13.30 29.94 2.28
N SER A 348 -13.52 29.15 3.33
CA SER A 348 -12.57 28.98 4.42
C SER A 348 -11.97 27.58 4.33
N ALA A 349 -10.65 27.48 4.28
CA ALA A 349 -9.96 26.20 4.29
C ALA A 349 -10.05 25.49 5.65
N GLY A 350 -10.33 26.23 6.73
CA GLY A 350 -10.37 25.70 8.09
C GLY A 350 -9.03 25.06 8.50
N TYR A 351 -7.92 25.72 8.21
CA TYR A 351 -6.57 25.28 8.53
C TYR A 351 -6.42 24.89 10.01
N MET A 352 -6.99 25.66 10.93
CA MET A 352 -6.88 25.38 12.36
C MET A 352 -7.78 24.21 12.79
N LYS A 353 -8.92 24.03 12.11
CA LYS A 353 -9.76 22.84 12.27
C LYS A 353 -9.07 21.58 11.71
N GLN A 354 -8.38 21.70 10.59
CA GLN A 354 -7.57 20.63 10.00
C GLN A 354 -6.40 20.25 10.92
N LEU A 355 -5.70 21.25 11.47
CA LEU A 355 -4.61 21.07 12.43
C LEU A 355 -5.09 20.36 13.70
N ALA A 356 -6.17 20.83 14.32
CA ALA A 356 -6.73 20.23 15.53
C ALA A 356 -7.07 18.73 15.36
N LYS A 357 -7.64 18.35 14.21
CA LYS A 357 -7.94 16.94 13.90
C LYS A 357 -6.70 16.04 13.82
N ARG A 358 -5.51 16.62 13.66
CA ARG A 358 -4.24 15.90 13.47
C ARG A 358 -3.30 16.00 14.67
N MET A 359 -3.61 16.82 15.68
CA MET A 359 -2.73 16.97 16.84
C MET A 359 -2.60 15.69 17.67
N GLY A 360 -3.64 14.86 17.74
CA GLY A 360 -3.53 13.54 18.38
C GLY A 360 -2.45 12.67 17.73
N ASP A 361 -2.43 12.61 16.39
CA ASP A 361 -1.41 11.87 15.63
C ASP A 361 -0.01 12.48 15.85
N VAL A 362 0.10 13.81 15.96
CA VAL A 362 1.37 14.50 16.21
C VAL A 362 1.91 14.17 17.59
N TYR A 363 1.08 14.30 18.64
CA TYR A 363 1.49 14.02 20.02
C TYR A 363 1.77 12.55 20.29
N ALA A 364 1.16 11.64 19.52
CA ALA A 364 1.47 10.21 19.61
C ALA A 364 2.91 9.89 19.15
N ILE A 365 3.44 10.67 18.20
CA ILE A 365 4.83 10.52 17.71
C ILE A 365 5.79 11.39 18.52
N HIS A 366 5.38 12.61 18.86
CA HIS A 366 6.17 13.65 19.54
C HIS A 366 5.47 14.13 20.81
N PRO A 367 5.46 13.31 21.88
CA PRO A 367 4.80 13.68 23.14
C PRO A 367 5.39 14.95 23.77
N GLU A 368 6.65 15.26 23.50
CA GLU A 368 7.35 16.45 23.99
C GLU A 368 6.78 17.78 23.48
N PHE A 369 6.00 17.76 22.38
CA PHE A 369 5.33 18.95 21.87
C PHE A 369 4.10 19.35 22.70
N ARG A 370 3.61 18.44 23.56
CA ARG A 370 2.46 18.69 24.42
C ARG A 370 2.90 19.29 25.76
N GLN A 371 3.44 20.50 25.71
CA GLN A 371 3.91 21.20 26.91
C GLN A 371 2.78 22.02 27.56
N PRO A 372 2.74 22.09 28.91
CA PRO A 372 1.82 22.97 29.61
C PRO A 372 2.17 24.44 29.39
N ALA A 373 1.27 25.34 29.75
CA ALA A 373 1.59 26.76 29.79
C ALA A 373 2.72 27.01 30.80
N VAL A 374 3.65 27.90 30.45
CA VAL A 374 4.83 28.22 31.27
C VAL A 374 4.87 29.72 31.54
N ASN A 375 5.23 30.10 32.76
CA ASN A 375 5.52 31.49 33.12
C ASN A 375 7.02 31.63 33.37
N ILE A 376 7.68 32.53 32.63
CA ILE A 376 9.11 32.82 32.80
C ILE A 376 9.26 34.32 33.04
N GLY A 377 9.73 34.70 34.24
CA GLY A 377 10.01 36.11 34.56
C GLY A 377 8.82 37.07 34.38
N GLY A 378 7.59 36.58 34.56
CA GLY A 378 6.35 37.35 34.36
C GLY A 378 5.78 37.31 32.94
N ALA A 379 6.49 36.73 31.96
CA ALA A 379 5.96 36.45 30.63
C ALA A 379 5.24 35.10 30.60
N ALA A 380 3.97 35.10 30.19
CA ALA A 380 3.16 33.90 30.06
C ALA A 380 3.25 33.33 28.65
N PHE A 381 3.71 32.09 28.55
CA PHE A 381 3.76 31.30 27.32
C PHE A 381 2.60 30.30 27.34
N PRO A 382 1.54 30.52 26.55
CA PRO A 382 0.40 29.62 26.52
C PRO A 382 0.79 28.25 25.94
N ALA A 383 0.09 27.20 26.37
CA ALA A 383 0.26 25.88 25.77
C ALA A 383 -0.16 25.91 24.28
N PHE A 384 0.41 25.02 23.46
CA PHE A 384 0.09 24.95 22.03
C PHE A 384 -1.41 24.76 21.77
N ASP A 385 -2.08 23.92 22.56
CA ASP A 385 -3.52 23.68 22.45
C ASP A 385 -4.35 24.95 22.77
N GLU A 386 -3.85 25.84 23.62
CA GLU A 386 -4.48 27.13 23.90
C GLU A 386 -4.29 28.10 22.74
N LEU A 387 -3.08 28.18 22.18
CA LEU A 387 -2.80 28.94 20.96
C LEU A 387 -3.70 28.48 19.82
N LEU A 388 -3.89 27.17 19.67
CA LEU A 388 -4.74 26.58 18.63
C LEU A 388 -6.20 26.97 18.80
N LYS A 389 -6.72 26.95 20.02
CA LYS A 389 -8.10 27.42 20.31
C LYS A 389 -8.28 28.91 20.00
N ARG A 390 -7.30 29.75 20.31
CA ARG A 390 -7.32 31.19 19.97
C ARG A 390 -7.29 31.38 18.45
N MET A 391 -6.38 30.69 17.77
CA MET A 391 -6.27 30.72 16.31
C MET A 391 -7.52 30.22 15.59
N GLN A 392 -8.26 29.25 16.14
CA GLN A 392 -9.55 28.83 15.58
C GLN A 392 -10.61 29.93 15.60
N ARG A 393 -10.60 30.78 16.64
CA ARG A 393 -11.48 31.96 16.70
C ARG A 393 -11.01 33.02 15.70
N PHE A 394 -9.71 33.28 15.65
CA PHE A 394 -9.13 34.20 14.66
C PHE A 394 -9.47 33.79 13.21
N GLU A 395 -9.40 32.50 12.88
CA GLU A 395 -9.69 31.98 11.54
C GLU A 395 -11.16 32.16 11.11
N SER A 396 -12.12 32.27 12.04
CA SER A 396 -13.56 32.31 11.66
C SER A 396 -13.91 33.48 10.76
N ASP A 397 -13.17 34.58 10.90
CA ASP A 397 -13.42 35.84 10.20
C ASP A 397 -12.55 35.99 8.95
N VAL A 398 -11.64 35.04 8.70
CA VAL A 398 -10.70 35.09 7.57
C VAL A 398 -11.11 34.09 6.49
N LYS A 399 -11.53 34.62 5.33
CA LYS A 399 -11.94 33.84 4.16
C LYS A 399 -11.12 34.20 2.93
N ALA A 400 -10.94 33.23 2.05
CA ALA A 400 -10.48 33.48 0.69
C ALA A 400 -11.62 34.16 -0.10
N PRO A 401 -11.33 35.20 -0.90
CA PRO A 401 -12.36 35.93 -1.65
C PRO A 401 -12.97 35.12 -2.80
N PHE A 402 -12.29 34.04 -3.23
CA PHE A 402 -12.73 33.13 -4.26
C PHE A 402 -12.24 31.72 -3.94
N SER A 403 -12.78 30.72 -4.65
CA SER A 403 -12.28 29.34 -4.62
C SER A 403 -11.78 28.95 -6.00
N VAL A 404 -10.79 28.05 -6.04
CA VAL A 404 -10.28 27.42 -7.26
C VAL A 404 -10.25 25.91 -7.06
N TYR A 405 -10.15 25.13 -8.13
CA TYR A 405 -9.94 23.69 -7.99
C TYR A 405 -8.47 23.43 -7.64
N ILE A 406 -8.23 22.91 -6.44
CA ILE A 406 -6.88 22.65 -5.90
C ILE A 406 -6.55 21.17 -5.93
N HIS A 407 -5.26 20.85 -5.84
CA HIS A 407 -4.77 19.48 -5.63
C HIS A 407 -5.10 18.99 -4.20
N GLY A 408 -4.95 19.85 -3.19
CA GLY A 408 -5.27 19.57 -1.79
C GLY A 408 -4.18 18.83 -1.01
N ASP A 409 -3.32 18.06 -1.68
CA ASP A 409 -2.10 17.41 -1.13
C ASP A 409 -0.86 17.72 -1.97
N PHE A 410 -0.59 19.01 -2.21
CA PHE A 410 0.36 19.48 -3.23
C PHE A 410 1.84 19.36 -2.82
N ASN A 411 2.27 18.15 -2.45
CA ASN A 411 3.65 17.85 -2.10
C ASN A 411 4.53 17.75 -3.37
N VAL A 412 5.84 17.92 -3.20
CA VAL A 412 6.82 17.89 -4.30
C VAL A 412 6.93 16.54 -5.03
N ASP A 413 6.63 15.44 -4.35
CA ASP A 413 6.57 14.09 -4.92
C ASP A 413 5.30 13.84 -5.73
N ASN A 414 4.26 14.65 -5.54
CA ASN A 414 2.99 14.55 -6.28
C ASN A 414 2.96 15.32 -7.61
N ILE A 415 4.09 15.94 -7.98
CA ILE A 415 4.22 16.76 -9.19
C ILE A 415 5.29 16.11 -10.07
N ILE A 416 4.92 15.79 -11.32
CA ILE A 416 5.85 15.26 -12.33
C ILE A 416 6.06 16.33 -13.39
N PHE A 417 7.32 16.58 -13.75
CA PHE A 417 7.68 17.41 -14.90
C PHE A 417 8.34 16.54 -15.98
N ASP A 418 7.77 16.57 -17.17
CA ASP A 418 8.37 16.00 -18.37
C ASP A 418 9.17 17.09 -19.10
N PRO A 419 10.51 17.03 -19.15
CA PRO A 419 11.32 18.02 -19.84
C PRO A 419 11.22 17.94 -21.37
N ARG A 420 10.83 16.79 -21.95
CA ARG A 420 10.67 16.60 -23.40
C ARG A 420 9.40 17.28 -23.89
N GLU A 421 8.27 16.93 -23.26
CA GLU A 421 6.95 17.50 -23.56
C GLU A 421 6.71 18.86 -22.89
N LYS A 422 7.62 19.29 -22.01
CA LYS A 422 7.54 20.53 -21.22
C LYS A 422 6.21 20.64 -20.45
N ARG A 423 5.78 19.51 -19.88
CA ARG A 423 4.45 19.33 -19.31
C ARG A 423 4.53 18.99 -17.82
N ILE A 424 3.57 19.53 -17.09
CA ILE A 424 3.33 19.20 -15.68
C ILE A 424 2.21 18.18 -15.62
N ASN A 425 2.38 17.16 -14.79
CA ASN A 425 1.32 16.23 -14.42
C ASN A 425 1.23 16.13 -12.90
N PHE A 426 0.02 15.93 -12.39
CA PHE A 426 -0.26 15.72 -10.97
C PHE A 426 -0.66 14.26 -10.71
N ILE A 427 -0.18 13.72 -9.60
CA ILE A 427 -0.52 12.39 -9.10
C ILE A 427 -1.03 12.48 -7.66
N ASP A 428 -1.72 11.44 -7.19
CA ASP A 428 -2.33 11.40 -5.86
C ASP A 428 -3.42 12.47 -5.62
N LEU A 429 -4.39 12.51 -6.54
CA LEU A 429 -5.42 13.56 -6.64
C LEU A 429 -6.56 13.42 -5.61
N HIS A 430 -6.46 12.53 -4.63
CA HIS A 430 -7.59 12.14 -3.76
C HIS A 430 -8.17 13.28 -2.90
N ARG A 431 -7.40 14.35 -2.65
CA ARG A 431 -7.81 15.54 -1.87
C ARG A 431 -8.34 16.70 -2.72
N SER A 432 -8.46 16.52 -4.03
CA SER A 432 -8.81 17.60 -4.93
C SER A 432 -10.24 18.11 -4.71
N SER A 433 -10.41 19.43 -4.68
CA SER A 433 -11.70 20.08 -4.46
C SER A 433 -11.64 21.58 -4.76
N TYR A 434 -12.79 22.24 -4.85
CA TYR A 434 -12.85 23.70 -4.86
C TYR A 434 -12.55 24.26 -3.47
N MET A 435 -11.44 24.98 -3.33
CA MET A 435 -10.93 25.49 -2.06
C MET A 435 -10.05 26.73 -2.26
N ASP A 436 -9.46 27.21 -1.17
CA ASP A 436 -8.41 28.22 -1.16
C ASP A 436 -7.11 27.69 -1.81
N TYR A 437 -6.59 28.39 -2.82
CA TYR A 437 -5.33 28.06 -3.49
C TYR A 437 -4.11 28.08 -2.56
N LEU A 438 -4.17 28.81 -1.44
CA LEU A 438 -3.08 28.84 -0.46
C LEU A 438 -2.91 27.51 0.30
N GLN A 439 -3.88 26.61 0.21
CA GLN A 439 -3.70 25.25 0.71
C GLN A 439 -2.61 24.53 -0.09
N ASP A 440 -2.63 24.61 -1.42
CA ASP A 440 -1.58 24.02 -2.25
C ASP A 440 -0.25 24.74 -2.06
N VAL A 441 -0.27 26.08 -1.95
CA VAL A 441 0.94 26.87 -1.73
C VAL A 441 1.65 26.51 -0.43
N SER A 442 0.91 26.46 0.68
CA SER A 442 1.50 26.14 1.98
C SER A 442 1.97 24.69 2.08
N VAL A 443 1.24 23.74 1.46
CA VAL A 443 1.66 22.33 1.42
C VAL A 443 2.95 22.19 0.61
N PHE A 444 3.03 22.80 -0.58
CA PHE A 444 4.24 22.75 -1.41
C PHE A 444 5.46 23.34 -0.69
N MET A 445 5.32 24.52 -0.09
CA MET A 445 6.44 25.16 0.61
C MET A 445 6.95 24.31 1.78
N VAL A 446 6.05 23.71 2.56
CA VAL A 446 6.45 22.87 3.70
C VAL A 446 6.94 21.49 3.27
N SER A 447 6.39 20.89 2.20
CA SER A 447 6.87 19.61 1.67
C SER A 447 8.33 19.71 1.21
N ASN A 448 8.69 20.83 0.59
CA ASN A 448 10.07 21.19 0.24
C ASN A 448 10.97 21.24 1.48
N TYR A 449 10.57 21.99 2.51
CA TYR A 449 11.36 22.13 3.75
C TYR A 449 11.57 20.79 4.48
N ARG A 450 10.55 19.93 4.45
CA ARG A 450 10.53 18.62 5.12
C ARG A 450 11.56 17.63 4.56
N LEU A 451 12.03 17.81 3.33
CA LEU A 451 12.99 16.88 2.71
C LEU A 451 14.21 16.69 3.63
N ARG A 452 14.57 15.43 3.90
CA ARG A 452 15.64 15.07 4.85
C ARG A 452 17.01 15.08 4.16
N VAL A 453 17.44 16.26 3.73
CA VAL A 453 18.73 16.47 3.06
C VAL A 453 19.63 17.32 3.96
N PHE A 454 20.90 16.94 4.10
CA PHE A 454 21.87 17.70 4.90
C PHE A 454 22.85 18.50 4.05
N ASP A 455 22.88 18.27 2.73
CA ASP A 455 23.70 19.03 1.79
C ASP A 455 23.33 20.53 1.83
N PRO A 456 24.27 21.43 2.18
CA PRO A 456 24.01 22.87 2.25
C PRO A 456 23.59 23.51 0.93
N ARG A 457 24.08 22.99 -0.21
CA ARG A 457 23.70 23.45 -1.54
C ARG A 457 22.24 23.09 -1.82
N VAL A 458 21.85 21.84 -1.56
CA VAL A 458 20.45 21.42 -1.76
C VAL A 458 19.52 22.17 -0.81
N ARG A 459 19.92 22.41 0.45
CA ARG A 459 19.16 23.24 1.40
C ARG A 459 18.95 24.66 0.89
N ARG A 460 19.98 25.28 0.31
CA ARG A 460 19.85 26.60 -0.33
C ARG A 460 18.86 26.56 -1.49
N ARG A 461 18.94 25.55 -2.37
CA ARG A 461 17.98 25.35 -3.47
C ARG A 461 16.54 25.24 -2.97
N ILE A 462 16.30 24.48 -1.90
CA ILE A 462 14.98 24.37 -1.25
C ILE A 462 14.49 25.76 -0.79
N MET A 463 15.34 26.54 -0.12
CA MET A 463 14.95 27.88 0.37
C MET A 463 14.66 28.85 -0.79
N ASP A 464 15.51 28.86 -1.82
CA ASP A 464 15.33 29.70 -3.01
C ASP A 464 14.02 29.37 -3.74
N LEU A 465 13.69 28.07 -3.83
CA LEU A 465 12.43 27.59 -4.38
C LEU A 465 11.23 28.05 -3.55
N CYS A 466 11.26 27.90 -2.22
CA CYS A 466 10.20 28.40 -1.34
C CYS A 466 10.00 29.92 -1.50
N HIS A 467 11.09 30.69 -1.58
CA HIS A 467 11.03 32.13 -1.81
C HIS A 467 10.48 32.51 -3.18
N ALA A 468 10.86 31.79 -4.23
CA ALA A 468 10.34 32.00 -5.58
C ALA A 468 8.84 31.68 -5.65
N PHE A 469 8.42 30.57 -5.02
CA PHE A 469 7.02 30.14 -5.00
C PHE A 469 6.13 31.09 -4.20
N TYR A 470 6.61 31.59 -3.05
CA TYR A 470 5.94 32.66 -2.30
C TYR A 470 5.76 33.93 -3.15
N ARG A 471 6.82 34.38 -3.84
CA ARG A 471 6.75 35.57 -4.71
C ARG A 471 5.73 35.40 -5.83
N PHE A 472 5.69 34.21 -6.44
CA PHE A 472 4.68 33.85 -7.43
C PHE A 472 3.25 33.93 -6.85
N ALA A 473 2.98 33.23 -5.74
CA ALA A 473 1.66 33.20 -5.13
C ALA A 473 1.18 34.60 -4.69
N ARG A 474 2.09 35.42 -4.16
CA ARG A 474 1.80 36.80 -3.77
C ARG A 474 1.49 37.70 -4.98
N ALA A 475 2.21 37.52 -6.08
CA ALA A 475 1.94 38.24 -7.31
C ALA A 475 0.58 37.85 -7.91
N PHE A 476 0.22 36.56 -7.85
CA PHE A 476 -1.12 36.10 -8.21
C PHE A 476 -2.19 36.74 -7.33
N ALA A 477 -2.03 36.69 -6.00
CA ALA A 477 -2.95 37.31 -5.03
C ALA A 477 -3.23 38.78 -5.34
N ARG A 478 -2.17 39.57 -5.58
CA ARG A 478 -2.29 40.99 -5.95
C ARG A 478 -3.08 41.20 -7.23
N LYS A 479 -2.83 40.39 -8.27
CA LYS A 479 -3.60 40.46 -9.53
C LYS A 479 -5.08 40.09 -9.35
N GLN A 480 -5.39 39.25 -8.36
CA GLN A 480 -6.76 38.81 -8.07
C GLN A 480 -7.49 39.70 -7.04
N GLY A 481 -6.84 40.75 -6.51
CA GLY A 481 -7.42 41.60 -5.46
C GLY A 481 -7.59 40.88 -4.12
N ASP A 482 -6.70 39.95 -3.80
CA ASP A 482 -6.80 39.10 -2.62
C ASP A 482 -6.06 39.70 -1.41
N GLU A 483 -6.80 40.49 -0.63
CA GLU A 483 -6.26 41.24 0.51
C GLU A 483 -5.95 40.38 1.75
N SER A 484 -6.60 39.22 1.90
CA SER A 484 -6.42 38.33 3.05
C SER A 484 -5.30 37.30 2.87
N PHE A 485 -4.49 37.43 1.80
CA PHE A 485 -3.43 36.51 1.41
C PHE A 485 -2.44 36.18 2.54
N GLU A 486 -1.85 37.19 3.19
CA GLU A 486 -0.77 36.97 4.16
C GLU A 486 -1.28 36.24 5.40
N LEU A 487 -2.50 36.56 5.87
CA LEU A 487 -3.13 35.90 7.01
C LEU A 487 -3.39 34.42 6.71
N ARG A 488 -4.00 34.13 5.56
CA ARG A 488 -4.33 32.76 5.16
C ARG A 488 -3.10 31.93 4.85
N LEU A 489 -2.07 32.51 4.23
CA LEU A 489 -0.81 31.82 4.00
C LEU A 489 -0.15 31.41 5.32
N ALA A 490 -0.09 32.32 6.31
CA ALA A 490 0.47 31.97 7.61
C ALA A 490 -0.32 30.85 8.30
N MET A 491 -1.66 30.88 8.27
CA MET A 491 -2.48 29.79 8.81
C MET A 491 -2.25 28.46 8.07
N GLY A 492 -2.12 28.49 6.75
CA GLY A 492 -1.75 27.33 5.94
C GLY A 492 -0.38 26.77 6.32
N LEU A 493 0.62 27.63 6.49
CA LEU A 493 1.98 27.26 6.91
C LEU A 493 2.00 26.66 8.32
N ILE A 494 1.31 27.27 9.29
CA ILE A 494 1.15 26.74 10.66
C ILE A 494 0.63 25.30 10.60
N ARG A 495 -0.49 25.10 9.89
CA ARG A 495 -1.10 23.77 9.73
C ARG A 495 -0.13 22.80 9.06
N SER A 496 0.53 23.21 7.97
CA SER A 496 1.42 22.33 7.22
C SER A 496 2.70 21.97 7.99
N PHE A 497 3.33 22.91 8.69
CA PHE A 497 4.50 22.68 9.54
C PHE A 497 4.19 21.72 10.67
N ALA A 498 3.17 22.03 11.48
CA ALA A 498 2.83 21.20 12.64
C ALA A 498 2.37 19.80 12.22
N THR A 499 1.45 19.68 11.25
CA THR A 499 0.93 18.35 10.84
C THR A 499 1.94 17.48 10.08
N SER A 500 3.00 18.06 9.52
CA SER A 500 4.05 17.30 8.85
C SER A 500 4.99 16.57 9.80
N THR A 501 5.11 17.03 11.05
CA THR A 501 5.99 16.43 12.06
C THR A 501 5.67 14.97 12.36
N ARG A 502 4.40 14.54 12.23
CA ARG A 502 3.96 13.15 12.41
C ARG A 502 4.61 12.13 11.46
N PHE A 503 5.31 12.61 10.43
CA PHE A 503 6.06 11.78 9.47
C PHE A 503 7.59 11.87 9.65
N ILE A 504 8.05 12.59 10.68
CA ILE A 504 9.45 12.91 10.90
C ILE A 504 9.83 12.38 12.28
N LEU A 505 10.78 11.44 12.34
CA LEU A 505 11.37 10.97 13.61
C LEU A 505 12.65 11.74 13.98
N ASP A 506 13.22 12.48 13.04
CA ASP A 506 14.35 13.36 13.33
C ASP A 506 13.90 14.48 14.28
N LYS A 507 14.36 14.41 15.52
CA LYS A 507 13.96 15.33 16.60
C LYS A 507 14.31 16.78 16.26
N SER A 508 15.51 17.01 15.72
CA SER A 508 15.99 18.34 15.38
C SER A 508 15.12 19.03 14.31
N LEU A 509 14.77 18.32 13.23
CA LEU A 509 13.91 18.84 12.17
C LEU A 509 12.46 19.01 12.64
N SER A 510 11.92 18.02 13.35
CA SER A 510 10.54 18.08 13.85
C SER A 510 10.34 19.23 14.85
N GLU A 511 11.27 19.44 15.79
CA GLU A 511 11.30 20.59 16.71
C GLU A 511 11.36 21.91 15.92
N ARG A 512 12.29 22.04 14.96
CA ARG A 512 12.40 23.25 14.12
C ARG A 512 11.11 23.58 13.38
N MET A 513 10.39 22.57 12.87
CA MET A 513 9.12 22.76 12.18
C MET A 513 8.00 23.13 13.16
N PHE A 514 7.92 22.45 14.30
CA PHE A 514 6.90 22.72 15.31
C PHE A 514 7.05 24.12 15.93
N SER A 515 8.29 24.53 16.21
CA SER A 515 8.61 25.88 16.70
C SER A 515 8.25 26.97 15.67
N ARG A 516 8.43 26.72 14.37
CA ARG A 516 7.98 27.65 13.31
C ARG A 516 6.46 27.80 13.28
N ALA A 517 5.73 26.68 13.45
CA ALA A 517 4.27 26.73 13.56
C ALA A 517 3.84 27.57 14.77
N THR A 518 4.44 27.31 15.94
CA THR A 518 4.15 28.04 17.19
C THR A 518 4.46 29.53 17.06
N TYR A 519 5.65 29.86 16.56
CA TYR A 519 6.07 31.24 16.28
C TYR A 519 5.09 31.97 15.36
N LEU A 520 4.65 31.34 14.27
CA LEU A 520 3.68 31.95 13.36
C LEU A 520 2.31 32.18 14.02
N MET A 521 1.87 31.27 14.90
CA MET A 521 0.62 31.43 15.66
C MET A 521 0.70 32.64 16.59
N GLU A 522 1.78 32.75 17.36
CA GLU A 522 2.01 33.89 18.26
C GLU A 522 2.04 35.21 17.48
N ARG A 523 2.79 35.26 16.38
CA ARG A 523 2.90 36.48 15.55
C ARG A 523 1.57 36.90 14.93
N LEU A 524 0.73 35.95 14.52
CA LEU A 524 -0.61 36.26 14.02
C LEU A 524 -1.52 36.81 15.13
N LEU A 525 -1.55 36.17 16.31
CA LEU A 525 -2.35 36.64 17.45
C LEU A 525 -1.87 38.00 17.96
N GLU A 526 -0.56 38.27 17.94
CA GLU A 526 -0.02 39.60 18.26
C GLU A 526 -0.51 40.68 17.28
N SER A 527 -0.61 40.33 15.99
CA SER A 527 -1.01 41.27 14.94
C SER A 527 -2.47 41.74 15.09
N GLU A 528 -3.35 40.87 15.60
CA GLU A 528 -4.74 41.19 15.94
C GLU A 528 -4.80 42.29 17.02
N SER A 529 -3.97 42.17 18.05
CA SER A 529 -3.97 43.09 19.20
C SER A 529 -3.31 44.45 18.95
N LYS A 530 -2.41 44.55 17.96
CA LYS A 530 -1.53 45.73 17.75
C LYS A 530 -1.78 46.49 16.43
N SER A 531 -2.98 46.37 15.86
CA SER A 531 -3.47 46.91 14.58
C SER A 531 -2.98 48.32 14.19
N LYS A 532 -1.75 48.43 13.67
CA LYS A 532 -1.22 49.64 13.03
C LYS A 532 -0.63 49.39 11.64
N ARG A 533 -0.34 48.13 11.28
CA ARG A 533 0.20 47.72 9.97
C ARG A 533 -0.36 46.36 9.55
N PRO A 534 -0.58 46.15 8.23
CA PRO A 534 -1.00 44.85 7.72
C PRO A 534 0.07 43.79 7.99
N PHE A 535 -0.36 42.62 8.47
CA PHE A 535 0.52 41.48 8.72
C PHE A 535 1.14 40.98 7.41
N VAL A 536 2.43 40.65 7.44
CA VAL A 536 3.17 40.04 6.33
C VAL A 536 3.85 38.80 6.86
N VAL A 537 3.72 37.68 6.14
CA VAL A 537 4.36 36.43 6.58
C VAL A 537 5.89 36.61 6.54
N PRO A 538 6.61 36.30 7.64
CA PRO A 538 8.07 36.40 7.68
C PRO A 538 8.72 35.21 6.95
N VAL A 539 8.49 35.10 5.64
CA VAL A 539 8.92 33.96 4.82
C VAL A 539 10.43 33.80 4.85
N LYS A 540 11.18 34.91 4.84
CA LYS A 540 12.65 34.89 4.85
C LYS A 540 13.23 34.38 6.15
N GLU A 541 12.51 34.55 7.24
CA GLU A 541 12.94 34.15 8.59
C GLU A 541 12.54 32.70 8.89
N ILE A 542 11.41 32.24 8.36
CA ILE A 542 10.93 30.87 8.56
C ILE A 542 11.54 29.88 7.55
N PHE A 543 11.87 30.30 6.33
CA PHE A 543 12.55 29.47 5.33
C PHE A 543 14.04 29.84 5.25
N ILE A 544 14.75 29.52 6.33
CA ILE A 544 16.22 29.58 6.44
C ILE A 544 16.80 28.16 6.46
N GLY A 545 17.95 27.99 5.81
CA GLY A 545 18.67 26.73 5.65
C GLY A 545 19.74 26.53 6.71
#